data_AF-A0A964LCT7-F1
#
_entry.id   AF-A0A964LCT7-F1
#
_cell.length_a   1.000
_cell.length_b   1.000
_cell.length_c   1.000
_cell.angle_alpha   90.00
_cell.angle_beta   90.00
_cell.angle_gamma   90.00
#
_symmetry.space_group_name_H-M   'P 1'
#
loop_
_entity.id
_entity.type
_entity.pdbx_description
1 polymer ?
#
loop_
_entity_poly.entity_id
_entity_poly.type
_entity_poly.pdbx_seq_one_letter_code
_entity_poly.pdbx_strand_id
1 'polypeptide(L)'
;MQTTTPPAPARPKRRWRWKLLGGVVLVILVTPVAFYFITGWWAERKLQELYAEIDAADPNWRWPDLIAELEPPPDEENSATQILKVQELLKKTPFDAAGTWPGTAETALLVRNARMSPERAKTLRALLDKVDPVCLSEARKLKDLPNGRFSIEKGIDNPFAMTIEWIQDTRRVFNVLQADSLSRTQAGDFDGAAESCLALLNAAHAINDHPTLISQLVRMAGVFMAIAEIERLLGQGVVSEPNLAKLKAALEREAAANVLHFGMRGERAGGHQMFSSVREGKASVSFIFGSGRKGGPPSFEDRVLDTFPGVITGGHPEYLRLMHEMTQASKLPEREREEAFQDIEAKIRKSKTFAVKLLVPAVVKVSEASQRTQAHLRSASTAIAAERYRLKKHKWPAALQDLVNEGLLKEIPKDPSDGQALRWKLTPNGGAMVYSIGRDKVDNGGNLTRGNLYLAGIDYGFELWAPPARGVPPAEAEKPGN
;
A
#
# COMPACT_ATOMS: atom_id res chain seq x y z
N MET A 1 -102.89 -31.38 -15.86
CA MET A 1 -101.95 -30.35 -15.36
C MET A 1 -100.55 -30.94 -15.42
N GLN A 2 -99.74 -30.55 -16.40
CA GLN A 2 -98.31 -30.86 -16.46
C GLN A 2 -97.55 -29.55 -16.39
N THR A 3 -96.86 -29.33 -15.27
CA THR A 3 -95.97 -28.20 -15.02
C THR A 3 -94.61 -28.49 -15.64
N THR A 4 -94.21 -27.72 -16.64
CA THR A 4 -92.86 -27.76 -17.23
C THR A 4 -91.95 -26.74 -16.55
N THR A 5 -90.92 -27.23 -15.88
CA THR A 5 -89.86 -26.44 -15.24
C THR A 5 -88.84 -25.97 -16.28
N PRO A 6 -88.34 -24.71 -16.25
CA PRO A 6 -87.33 -24.24 -17.21
C PRO A 6 -85.92 -24.79 -16.92
N PRO A 7 -85.06 -24.97 -17.94
CA PRO A 7 -83.74 -25.57 -17.78
C PRO A 7 -82.73 -24.61 -17.09
N ALA A 8 -81.86 -25.18 -16.25
CA ALA A 8 -80.83 -24.44 -15.51
C ALA A 8 -79.75 -23.82 -16.44
N PRO A 9 -79.19 -22.64 -16.09
CA PRO A 9 -78.20 -21.96 -16.92
C PRO A 9 -76.86 -22.74 -16.98
N ALA A 10 -76.28 -22.81 -18.19
CA ALA A 10 -75.04 -23.51 -18.47
C ALA A 10 -73.85 -22.94 -17.67
N ARG A 11 -73.16 -23.79 -16.90
CA ARG A 11 -71.95 -23.42 -16.14
C ARG A 11 -70.85 -22.88 -17.08
N PRO A 12 -70.21 -21.74 -16.77
CA PRO A 12 -69.20 -21.16 -17.64
C PRO A 12 -67.97 -22.07 -17.77
N LYS A 13 -67.47 -22.20 -19.01
CA LYS A 13 -66.53 -23.22 -19.47
C LYS A 13 -65.17 -23.19 -18.75
N ARG A 14 -64.79 -24.34 -18.18
CA ARG A 14 -63.49 -24.71 -17.55
C ARG A 14 -62.22 -24.33 -18.34
N ARG A 15 -62.32 -24.02 -19.64
CA ARG A 15 -61.19 -23.68 -20.53
C ARG A 15 -60.61 -22.28 -20.32
N TRP A 16 -61.39 -21.31 -19.84
CA TRP A 16 -60.88 -19.94 -19.59
C TRP A 16 -59.87 -19.90 -18.44
N ARG A 17 -60.07 -20.73 -17.41
CA ARG A 17 -59.12 -20.91 -16.29
C ARG A 17 -57.77 -21.45 -16.75
N TRP A 18 -57.73 -22.35 -17.73
CA TRP A 18 -56.48 -22.87 -18.29
C TRP A 18 -55.73 -21.85 -19.16
N LYS A 19 -56.46 -20.97 -19.88
CA LYS A 19 -55.84 -19.84 -20.60
C LYS A 19 -55.26 -18.80 -19.64
N LEU A 20 -55.97 -18.50 -18.54
CA LEU A 20 -55.46 -17.64 -17.47
C LEU A 20 -54.23 -18.25 -16.80
N LEU A 21 -54.27 -19.54 -16.45
CA LEU A 21 -53.14 -20.24 -15.84
C LEU A 21 -51.92 -20.27 -16.78
N GLY A 22 -52.14 -20.55 -18.08
CA GLY A 22 -51.09 -20.50 -19.09
C GLY A 22 -50.52 -19.09 -19.27
N GLY A 23 -51.35 -18.05 -19.23
CA GLY A 23 -50.92 -16.65 -19.26
C GLY A 23 -50.08 -16.26 -18.04
N VAL A 24 -50.48 -16.69 -16.83
CA VAL A 24 -49.71 -16.46 -15.59
C VAL A 24 -48.37 -17.17 -15.64
N VAL A 25 -48.33 -18.43 -16.09
CA VAL A 25 -47.07 -19.18 -16.27
C VAL A 25 -46.17 -18.50 -17.31
N LEU A 26 -46.73 -18.02 -18.43
CA LEU A 26 -45.97 -17.28 -19.44
C LEU A 26 -45.39 -15.99 -18.86
N VAL A 27 -46.15 -15.21 -18.09
CA VAL A 27 -45.63 -14.01 -17.42
C VAL A 27 -44.52 -14.37 -16.43
N ILE A 28 -44.70 -15.41 -15.62
CA ILE A 28 -43.68 -15.89 -14.67
C ILE A 28 -42.39 -16.33 -15.39
N LEU A 29 -42.47 -16.87 -16.61
CA LEU A 29 -41.29 -17.28 -17.38
C LEU A 29 -40.67 -16.13 -18.19
N VAL A 30 -41.48 -15.27 -18.80
CA VAL A 30 -41.03 -14.18 -19.68
C VAL A 30 -40.52 -13.00 -18.88
N THR A 31 -41.15 -12.64 -17.76
CA THR A 31 -40.74 -11.47 -16.97
C THR A 31 -39.30 -11.57 -16.46
N PRO A 32 -38.82 -12.70 -15.89
CA PRO A 32 -37.41 -12.84 -15.49
C PRO A 32 -36.45 -12.78 -16.67
N VAL A 33 -36.81 -13.37 -17.81
CA VAL A 33 -35.98 -13.37 -19.02
C VAL A 33 -35.89 -11.95 -19.60
N ALA A 34 -37.02 -11.26 -19.75
CA ALA A 34 -37.07 -9.88 -20.20
C ALA A 34 -36.33 -8.94 -19.25
N PHE A 35 -36.51 -9.12 -17.93
CA PHE A 35 -35.76 -8.38 -16.91
C PHE A 35 -34.25 -8.62 -17.04
N TYR A 36 -33.82 -9.87 -17.21
CA TYR A 36 -32.41 -10.21 -17.44
C TYR A 36 -31.83 -9.50 -18.67
N PHE A 37 -32.50 -9.57 -19.83
CA PHE A 37 -32.04 -8.89 -21.04
C PHE A 37 -32.03 -7.37 -20.91
N ILE A 38 -33.06 -6.77 -20.31
CA ILE A 38 -33.13 -5.32 -20.09
C ILE A 38 -31.99 -4.88 -19.17
N THR A 39 -31.84 -5.53 -18.00
CA THR A 39 -30.78 -5.17 -17.04
C THR A 39 -29.38 -5.35 -17.64
N GLY A 40 -29.15 -6.43 -18.41
CA GLY A 40 -27.89 -6.65 -19.13
C GLY A 40 -27.62 -5.55 -20.17
N TRP A 41 -28.62 -5.17 -20.96
CA TRP A 41 -28.50 -4.09 -21.94
C TRP A 41 -28.17 -2.73 -21.30
N TRP A 42 -28.85 -2.38 -20.20
CA TRP A 42 -28.57 -1.16 -19.45
C TRP A 42 -27.17 -1.18 -18.82
N ALA A 43 -26.73 -2.33 -18.29
CA ALA A 43 -25.39 -2.48 -17.73
C ALA A 43 -24.30 -2.30 -18.79
N GLU A 44 -24.49 -2.91 -19.97
CA GLU A 44 -23.55 -2.78 -21.09
C GLU A 44 -23.48 -1.33 -21.58
N ARG A 45 -24.63 -0.66 -21.75
CA ARG A 45 -24.65 0.75 -22.14
C ARG A 45 -23.89 1.64 -21.14
N LYS A 46 -24.10 1.43 -19.84
CA LYS A 46 -23.36 2.15 -18.78
C LYS A 46 -21.85 1.87 -18.83
N LEU A 47 -21.45 0.65 -19.17
CA LEU A 47 -20.04 0.31 -19.34
C LEU A 47 -19.43 1.01 -20.55
N GLN A 48 -20.13 1.05 -21.69
CA GLN A 48 -19.65 1.75 -22.88
C GLN A 48 -19.49 3.26 -22.65
N GLU A 49 -20.44 3.89 -21.96
CA GLU A 49 -20.32 5.29 -21.53
C GLU A 49 -19.11 5.51 -20.61
N LEU A 50 -18.89 4.61 -19.63
CA LEU A 50 -17.71 4.66 -18.76
C LEU A 50 -16.40 4.40 -19.51
N TYR A 51 -16.37 3.49 -20.48
CA TYR A 51 -15.17 3.24 -21.27
C TYR A 51 -14.77 4.49 -22.06
N ALA A 52 -15.73 5.16 -22.71
CA ALA A 52 -15.45 6.40 -23.43
C ALA A 52 -14.90 7.50 -22.49
N GLU A 53 -15.46 7.63 -21.29
CA GLU A 53 -14.96 8.57 -20.27
C GLU A 53 -13.54 8.23 -19.81
N ILE A 54 -13.26 6.95 -19.52
CA ILE A 54 -11.93 6.51 -19.08
C ILE A 54 -10.92 6.63 -20.22
N ASP A 55 -11.27 6.21 -21.44
CA ASP A 55 -10.41 6.26 -22.63
C ASP A 55 -10.00 7.71 -22.95
N ALA A 56 -10.89 8.69 -22.75
CA ALA A 56 -10.57 10.10 -22.90
C ALA A 56 -9.59 10.62 -21.83
N ALA A 57 -9.65 10.08 -20.62
CA ALA A 57 -8.81 10.52 -19.50
C ALA A 57 -7.48 9.75 -19.36
N ASP A 58 -7.43 8.51 -19.85
CA ASP A 58 -6.32 7.56 -19.71
C ASP A 58 -6.44 6.48 -20.80
N PRO A 59 -5.92 6.70 -22.02
CA PRO A 59 -6.17 5.81 -23.17
C PRO A 59 -5.59 4.39 -23.01
N ASN A 60 -4.56 4.22 -22.19
CA ASN A 60 -3.86 2.95 -21.98
C ASN A 60 -4.23 2.30 -20.64
N TRP A 61 -5.45 2.57 -20.14
CA TRP A 61 -5.87 2.10 -18.82
C TRP A 61 -6.18 0.61 -18.74
N ARG A 62 -6.35 -0.09 -19.86
CA ARG A 62 -6.65 -1.52 -19.87
C ARG A 62 -5.40 -2.30 -19.50
N TRP A 63 -5.58 -3.45 -18.85
CA TRP A 63 -4.47 -4.21 -18.29
C TRP A 63 -3.32 -4.49 -19.29
N PRO A 64 -3.58 -4.99 -20.52
CA PRO A 64 -2.50 -5.26 -21.47
C PRO A 64 -1.71 -4.00 -21.86
N ASP A 65 -2.41 -2.89 -22.09
CA ASP A 65 -1.81 -1.61 -22.48
C ASP A 65 -1.00 -1.01 -21.32
N LEU A 66 -1.56 -1.07 -20.11
CA LEU A 66 -0.90 -0.63 -18.87
C LEU A 66 0.41 -1.39 -18.63
N ILE A 67 0.42 -2.72 -18.81
CA ILE A 67 1.63 -3.53 -18.64
C ILE A 67 2.66 -3.26 -19.75
N ALA A 68 2.20 -2.95 -20.96
CA ALA A 68 3.11 -2.59 -22.06
C ALA A 68 3.88 -1.29 -21.78
N GLU A 69 3.34 -0.36 -20.98
CA GLU A 69 4.04 0.87 -20.55
C GLU A 69 5.15 0.61 -19.50
N LEU A 70 5.11 -0.54 -18.83
CA LEU A 70 5.98 -0.86 -17.68
C LEU A 70 7.23 -1.65 -18.11
N GLU A 71 7.95 -1.17 -19.13
CA GLU A 71 9.18 -1.83 -19.59
C GLU A 71 10.34 -1.66 -18.59
N PRO A 72 11.00 -2.73 -18.13
CA PRO A 72 12.10 -2.61 -17.19
C PRO A 72 13.31 -1.88 -17.82
N PRO A 73 14.12 -1.16 -17.01
CA PRO A 73 15.40 -0.64 -17.47
C PRO A 73 16.37 -1.79 -17.80
N PRO A 74 17.49 -1.50 -18.50
CA PRO A 74 18.54 -2.49 -18.75
C PRO A 74 19.00 -3.19 -17.47
N ASP A 75 19.35 -4.47 -17.57
CA ASP A 75 19.63 -5.33 -16.41
C ASP A 75 20.76 -4.80 -15.52
N GLU A 76 21.74 -4.11 -16.11
CA GLU A 76 22.89 -3.52 -15.39
C GLU A 76 22.48 -2.34 -14.49
N GLU A 77 21.40 -1.64 -14.85
CA GLU A 77 20.87 -0.50 -14.11
C GLU A 77 19.63 -0.86 -13.27
N ASN A 78 19.08 -2.07 -13.46
CA ASN A 78 17.83 -2.50 -12.84
C ASN A 78 18.04 -3.11 -11.45
N SER A 79 17.66 -2.37 -10.41
CA SER A 79 17.68 -2.88 -9.04
C SER A 79 16.77 -4.09 -8.83
N ALA A 80 15.72 -4.29 -9.64
CA ALA A 80 14.88 -5.49 -9.57
C ALA A 80 15.66 -6.76 -9.94
N THR A 81 16.51 -6.70 -10.98
CA THR A 81 17.39 -7.81 -11.39
C THR A 81 18.36 -8.16 -10.25
N GLN A 82 18.93 -7.15 -9.59
CA GLN A 82 19.78 -7.35 -8.42
C GLN A 82 19.00 -7.92 -7.21
N ILE A 83 17.75 -7.49 -6.97
CA ILE A 83 16.88 -8.04 -5.92
C ILE A 83 16.63 -9.54 -6.17
N LEU A 84 16.27 -9.93 -7.40
CA LEU A 84 16.03 -11.34 -7.76
C LEU A 84 17.28 -12.20 -7.51
N LYS A 85 18.47 -11.68 -7.85
CA LYS A 85 19.74 -12.35 -7.55
C LYS A 85 19.95 -12.57 -6.05
N VAL A 86 19.67 -11.57 -5.21
CA VAL A 86 19.77 -11.68 -3.75
C VAL A 86 18.75 -12.68 -3.21
N GLN A 87 17.52 -12.70 -3.76
CA GLN A 87 16.47 -13.66 -3.37
C GLN A 87 16.90 -15.10 -3.63
N GLU A 88 17.49 -15.39 -4.80
CA GLU A 88 18.00 -16.73 -5.11
C GLU A 88 19.10 -17.19 -4.15
N LEU A 89 19.94 -16.26 -3.70
CA LEU A 89 20.93 -16.55 -2.66
C LEU A 89 20.25 -16.82 -1.29
N LEU A 90 19.22 -16.03 -0.92
CA LEU A 90 18.47 -16.22 0.32
C LEU A 90 17.64 -17.50 0.39
N LYS A 91 17.26 -18.08 -0.75
CA LYS A 91 16.61 -19.41 -0.80
C LYS A 91 17.51 -20.52 -0.27
N LYS A 92 18.84 -20.33 -0.34
CA LYS A 92 19.84 -21.31 0.12
C LYS A 92 20.17 -21.17 1.61
N THR A 93 19.47 -20.30 2.33
CA THR A 93 19.87 -19.89 3.67
C THR A 93 18.69 -19.91 4.65
N PRO A 94 18.86 -20.46 5.87
CA PRO A 94 17.87 -20.37 6.94
C PRO A 94 17.90 -18.98 7.61
N PHE A 95 17.69 -17.93 6.82
CA PHE A 95 17.45 -16.58 7.33
C PHE A 95 15.94 -16.32 7.34
N ASP A 96 15.35 -16.43 8.53
CA ASP A 96 13.97 -16.07 8.79
C ASP A 96 13.91 -14.96 9.84
N ALA A 97 14.07 -13.72 9.40
CA ALA A 97 13.88 -12.56 10.26
C ALA A 97 12.43 -12.40 10.74
N ALA A 98 11.43 -13.07 10.15
CA ALA A 98 10.06 -12.99 10.62
C ALA A 98 9.77 -14.02 11.74
N GLY A 99 10.41 -15.20 11.69
CA GLY A 99 10.23 -16.30 12.65
C GLY A 99 11.32 -16.46 13.72
N THR A 100 12.52 -15.89 13.53
CA THR A 100 13.63 -15.97 14.54
C THR A 100 14.09 -14.62 15.09
N TRP A 101 13.68 -13.50 14.49
CA TRP A 101 13.66 -12.23 15.22
C TRP A 101 12.40 -12.28 16.09
N PRO A 102 12.48 -12.14 17.42
CA PRO A 102 11.30 -11.89 18.19
C PRO A 102 10.67 -10.62 17.63
N GLY A 103 9.56 -10.77 16.92
CA GLY A 103 8.67 -9.66 16.64
C GLY A 103 8.38 -8.95 17.95
N THR A 104 8.51 -7.63 17.93
CA THR A 104 7.62 -6.74 18.69
C THR A 104 7.66 -6.72 20.23
N ALA A 105 8.56 -7.43 20.92
CA ALA A 105 8.78 -7.19 22.35
C ALA A 105 10.08 -6.39 22.60
N GLU A 106 10.13 -5.26 23.26
CA GLU A 106 9.15 -4.30 23.83
C GLU A 106 10.08 -3.09 24.14
N THR A 107 9.70 -1.87 23.81
CA THR A 107 10.44 -0.62 24.11
C THR A 107 11.79 -0.35 23.40
N ALA A 108 12.77 -1.25 23.40
CA ALA A 108 14.16 -0.93 23.00
C ALA A 108 14.34 -0.52 21.52
N LEU A 109 13.55 -1.11 20.60
CA LEU A 109 13.57 -0.71 19.18
C LEU A 109 12.63 0.48 18.88
N LEU A 110 11.63 0.72 19.75
CA LEU A 110 10.77 1.89 19.68
C LEU A 110 11.55 3.16 20.06
N VAL A 111 12.49 3.03 21.00
CA VAL A 111 13.49 4.04 21.32
C VAL A 111 14.58 4.01 20.25
N ARG A 112 14.59 5.02 19.38
CA ARG A 112 15.47 5.06 18.21
C ARG A 112 16.91 5.44 18.57
N ASN A 113 17.14 6.26 19.60
CA ASN A 113 18.49 6.63 20.02
C ASN A 113 19.22 5.60 20.91
N ALA A 114 18.53 4.57 21.42
CA ALA A 114 19.16 3.59 22.30
C ALA A 114 19.91 2.48 21.55
N ARG A 115 21.12 2.16 22.01
CA ARG A 115 21.83 0.95 21.58
C ARG A 115 21.05 -0.31 22.00
N MET A 116 21.19 -1.36 21.21
CA MET A 116 20.62 -2.66 21.57
C MET A 116 21.37 -3.25 22.77
N SER A 117 20.67 -4.06 23.57
CA SER A 117 21.33 -4.82 24.63
C SER A 117 22.38 -5.78 24.03
N PRO A 118 23.45 -6.12 24.78
CA PRO A 118 24.48 -7.03 24.30
C PRO A 118 23.93 -8.39 23.83
N GLU A 119 22.91 -8.92 24.51
CA GLU A 119 22.24 -10.18 24.18
C GLU A 119 21.54 -10.08 22.82
N ARG A 120 20.79 -8.99 22.60
CA ARG A 120 20.10 -8.74 21.32
C ARG A 120 21.09 -8.53 20.19
N ALA A 121 22.17 -7.79 20.43
CA ALA A 121 23.24 -7.59 19.45
C ALA A 121 23.92 -8.93 19.10
N LYS A 122 24.13 -9.82 20.07
CA LYS A 122 24.65 -11.17 19.85
C LYS A 122 23.69 -12.02 19.01
N THR A 123 22.38 -11.98 19.30
CA THR A 123 21.38 -12.68 18.50
C THR A 123 21.32 -12.18 17.05
N LEU A 124 21.37 -10.86 16.84
CA LEU A 124 21.42 -10.29 15.50
C LEU A 124 22.65 -10.75 14.72
N ARG A 125 23.83 -10.73 15.35
CA ARG A 125 25.06 -11.23 14.72
C ARG A 125 24.95 -12.71 14.37
N ALA A 126 24.48 -13.54 15.29
CA ALA A 126 24.29 -14.97 15.03
C ALA A 126 23.27 -15.27 13.92
N LEU A 127 22.30 -14.37 13.68
CA LEU A 127 21.39 -14.47 12.54
C LEU A 127 22.08 -14.07 11.22
N LEU A 128 22.87 -12.99 11.23
CA LEU A 128 23.63 -12.56 10.05
C LEU A 128 24.76 -13.54 9.69
N ASP A 129 25.38 -14.20 10.66
CA ASP A 129 26.42 -15.21 10.42
C ASP A 129 25.88 -16.44 9.67
N LYS A 130 24.55 -16.65 9.69
CA LYS A 130 23.89 -17.67 8.86
C LYS A 130 23.70 -17.22 7.42
N VAL A 131 23.71 -15.91 7.15
CA VAL A 131 23.56 -15.33 5.81
C VAL A 131 24.84 -15.59 5.01
N ASP A 132 24.71 -16.14 3.80
CA ASP A 132 25.84 -16.28 2.88
C ASP A 132 26.54 -14.90 2.72
N PRO A 133 27.84 -14.78 2.99
CA PRO A 133 28.58 -13.52 2.81
C PRO A 133 28.43 -12.93 1.40
N VAL A 134 28.29 -13.79 0.38
CA VAL A 134 28.03 -13.36 -1.00
C VAL A 134 26.65 -12.71 -1.09
N CYS A 135 25.63 -13.27 -0.45
CA CYS A 135 24.29 -12.68 -0.40
C CYS A 135 24.31 -11.27 0.17
N LEU A 136 25.00 -11.06 1.29
CA LEU A 136 25.10 -9.75 1.92
C LEU A 136 25.87 -8.74 1.05
N SER A 137 26.96 -9.18 0.42
CA SER A 137 27.72 -8.38 -0.54
C SER A 137 26.86 -7.95 -1.73
N GLU A 138 26.09 -8.88 -2.31
CA GLU A 138 25.17 -8.61 -3.41
C GLU A 138 24.01 -7.69 -2.98
N ALA A 139 23.45 -7.85 -1.78
CA ALA A 139 22.40 -6.98 -1.26
C ALA A 139 22.91 -5.53 -1.11
N ARG A 140 24.14 -5.34 -0.65
CA ARG A 140 24.74 -4.00 -0.47
C ARG A 140 24.94 -3.24 -1.78
N LYS A 141 25.06 -3.92 -2.92
CA LYS A 141 25.18 -3.26 -4.25
C LYS A 141 23.93 -2.45 -4.62
N LEU A 142 22.77 -2.75 -4.03
CA LEU A 142 21.54 -2.00 -4.25
C LEU A 142 21.67 -0.52 -3.87
N LYS A 143 22.65 -0.13 -3.04
CA LYS A 143 22.92 1.28 -2.72
C LYS A 143 23.25 2.12 -3.96
N ASP A 144 23.83 1.50 -4.99
CA ASP A 144 24.29 2.13 -6.23
C ASP A 144 23.31 1.93 -7.40
N LEU A 145 22.17 1.25 -7.17
CA LEU A 145 21.13 0.98 -8.17
C LEU A 145 19.84 1.73 -7.83
N PRO A 146 19.76 3.04 -8.13
CA PRO A 146 18.61 3.87 -7.76
C PRO A 146 17.35 3.52 -8.56
N ASN A 147 17.49 2.97 -9.76
CA ASN A 147 16.39 2.68 -10.66
C ASN A 147 16.08 1.19 -10.64
N GLY A 148 14.82 0.82 -10.76
CA GLY A 148 14.47 -0.57 -10.99
C GLY A 148 12.98 -0.76 -11.19
N ARG A 149 12.65 -1.85 -11.88
CA ARG A 149 11.28 -2.23 -12.19
C ARG A 149 11.23 -3.74 -12.38
N PHE A 150 10.30 -4.39 -11.70
CA PHE A 150 10.03 -5.81 -11.90
C PHE A 150 9.25 -6.02 -13.21
N SER A 151 9.69 -7.01 -14.00
CA SER A 151 8.94 -7.45 -15.16
C SER A 151 7.62 -8.09 -14.75
N ILE A 152 6.54 -7.69 -15.41
CA ILE A 152 5.22 -8.28 -15.24
C ILE A 152 4.94 -9.14 -16.48
N GLU A 153 4.54 -10.40 -16.27
CA GLU A 153 4.23 -11.31 -17.36
C GLU A 153 3.07 -10.75 -18.21
N LYS A 154 3.26 -10.77 -19.53
CA LYS A 154 2.25 -10.32 -20.50
C LYS A 154 1.20 -11.41 -20.70
N GLY A 155 -0.04 -11.02 -20.98
CA GLY A 155 -1.12 -11.98 -21.30
C GLY A 155 -1.79 -12.66 -20.11
N ILE A 156 -1.61 -12.14 -18.89
CA ILE A 156 -2.33 -12.62 -17.70
C ILE A 156 -3.84 -12.32 -17.84
N ASP A 157 -4.66 -13.37 -17.92
CA ASP A 157 -6.12 -13.25 -18.02
C ASP A 157 -6.78 -12.70 -16.75
N ASN A 158 -6.22 -12.97 -15.57
CA ASN A 158 -6.70 -12.43 -14.31
C ASN A 158 -5.55 -11.86 -13.46
N PRO A 159 -5.39 -10.53 -13.44
CA PRO A 159 -4.38 -9.86 -12.64
C PRO A 159 -4.49 -10.12 -11.13
N PHE A 160 -5.68 -10.43 -10.59
CA PHE A 160 -5.79 -10.83 -9.17
C PHE A 160 -5.31 -12.25 -8.89
N ALA A 161 -5.24 -13.09 -9.94
CA ALA A 161 -4.70 -14.44 -9.84
C ALA A 161 -3.18 -14.50 -9.99
N MET A 162 -2.53 -13.41 -10.44
CA MET A 162 -1.08 -13.39 -10.63
C MET A 162 -0.36 -13.83 -9.35
N THR A 163 0.65 -14.68 -9.49
CA THR A 163 1.54 -15.03 -8.39
C THR A 163 2.52 -13.90 -8.18
N ILE A 164 2.52 -13.35 -6.97
CA ILE A 164 3.41 -12.26 -6.58
C ILE A 164 4.41 -12.76 -5.53
N GLU A 165 4.95 -13.96 -5.75
CA GLU A 165 5.88 -14.62 -4.83
C GLU A 165 7.13 -13.77 -4.61
N TRP A 166 7.63 -13.16 -5.69
CA TRP A 166 8.78 -12.25 -5.66
C TRP A 166 8.56 -11.04 -4.75
N ILE A 167 7.32 -10.62 -4.43
CA ILE A 167 7.06 -9.55 -3.45
C ILE A 167 7.26 -10.02 -2.03
N GLN A 168 6.82 -11.24 -1.69
CA GLN A 168 7.11 -11.79 -0.37
C GLN A 168 8.62 -12.03 -0.22
N ASP A 169 9.29 -12.48 -1.28
CA ASP A 169 10.74 -12.62 -1.28
C ASP A 169 11.47 -11.27 -1.20
N THR A 170 10.91 -10.20 -1.78
CA THR A 170 11.49 -8.84 -1.65
C THR A 170 11.46 -8.36 -0.19
N ARG A 171 10.45 -8.73 0.60
CA ARG A 171 10.46 -8.46 2.05
C ARG A 171 11.62 -9.14 2.76
N ARG A 172 12.05 -10.33 2.31
CA ARG A 172 13.24 -11.00 2.88
C ARG A 172 14.50 -10.19 2.62
N VAL A 173 14.64 -9.59 1.42
CA VAL A 173 15.73 -8.68 1.10
C VAL A 173 15.70 -7.45 2.00
N PHE A 174 14.52 -6.87 2.24
CA PHE A 174 14.39 -5.74 3.18
C PHE A 174 14.87 -6.10 4.58
N ASN A 175 14.49 -7.27 5.08
CA ASN A 175 14.88 -7.74 6.40
C ASN A 175 16.39 -7.95 6.53
N VAL A 176 17.05 -8.47 5.49
CA VAL A 176 18.52 -8.63 5.48
C VAL A 176 19.22 -7.28 5.52
N LEU A 177 18.78 -6.32 4.70
CA LEU A 177 19.34 -4.97 4.68
C LEU A 177 19.11 -4.22 5.99
N GLN A 178 17.93 -4.39 6.61
CA GLN A 178 17.65 -3.88 7.95
C GLN A 178 18.60 -4.49 8.99
N ALA A 179 18.75 -5.81 8.99
CA ALA A 179 19.65 -6.52 9.90
C ALA A 179 21.11 -6.05 9.72
N ASP A 180 21.56 -5.85 8.48
CA ASP A 180 22.88 -5.31 8.16
C ASP A 180 23.06 -3.90 8.73
N SER A 181 22.11 -3.00 8.49
CA SER A 181 22.13 -1.63 9.01
C SER A 181 22.20 -1.60 10.54
N LEU A 182 21.38 -2.42 11.21
CA LEU A 182 21.36 -2.55 12.66
C LEU A 182 22.70 -3.05 13.20
N SER A 183 23.30 -4.05 12.55
CA SER A 183 24.58 -4.63 12.95
C SER A 183 25.72 -3.62 12.81
N ARG A 184 25.78 -2.92 11.67
CA ARG A 184 26.76 -1.86 11.40
C ARG A 184 26.62 -0.68 12.37
N THR A 185 25.37 -0.26 12.65
CA THR A 185 25.08 0.77 13.66
C THR A 185 25.61 0.36 15.04
N GLN A 186 25.40 -0.91 15.45
CA GLN A 186 25.97 -1.40 16.71
C GLN A 186 27.50 -1.49 16.69
N ALA A 187 28.12 -1.74 15.55
CA ALA A 187 29.56 -1.73 15.39
C ALA A 187 30.17 -0.32 15.36
N GLY A 188 29.35 0.73 15.23
CA GLY A 188 29.81 2.11 15.05
C GLY A 188 30.16 2.47 13.60
N ASP A 189 29.89 1.57 12.65
CA ASP A 189 30.02 1.82 11.22
C ASP A 189 28.77 2.55 10.69
N PHE A 190 28.68 3.84 11.00
CA PHE A 190 27.49 4.64 10.70
C PHE A 190 27.35 4.96 9.21
N ASP A 191 28.46 5.14 8.48
CA ASP A 191 28.42 5.34 7.04
C ASP A 191 28.02 4.06 6.30
N GLY A 192 28.55 2.90 6.70
CA GLY A 192 28.09 1.63 6.15
C GLY A 192 26.62 1.34 6.47
N ALA A 193 26.14 1.70 7.67
CA ALA A 193 24.71 1.59 8.00
C ALA A 193 23.85 2.52 7.13
N ALA A 194 24.32 3.74 6.84
CA ALA A 194 23.66 4.66 5.92
C ALA A 194 23.57 4.06 4.50
N GLU A 195 24.63 3.41 4.03
CA GLU A 195 24.63 2.69 2.75
C GLU A 195 23.62 1.53 2.72
N SER A 196 23.48 0.77 3.81
CA SER A 196 22.46 -0.29 3.91
C SER A 196 21.04 0.28 3.93
N CYS A 197 20.82 1.45 4.54
CA CYS A 197 19.55 2.17 4.47
C CYS A 197 19.24 2.67 3.05
N LEU A 198 20.25 3.15 2.32
CA LEU A 198 20.11 3.57 0.93
C LEU A 198 19.77 2.37 0.02
N ALA A 199 20.45 1.24 0.20
CA ALA A 199 20.13 -0.02 -0.47
C ALA A 199 18.68 -0.45 -0.21
N LEU A 200 18.19 -0.30 1.02
CA LEU A 200 16.81 -0.62 1.39
C LEU A 200 15.80 0.30 0.70
N LEU A 201 16.07 1.61 0.63
CA LEU A 201 15.23 2.57 -0.11
C LEU A 201 15.17 2.23 -1.60
N ASN A 202 16.32 1.91 -2.22
CA ASN A 202 16.39 1.53 -3.62
C ASN A 202 15.69 0.20 -3.90
N ALA A 203 15.76 -0.76 -2.98
CA ALA A 203 15.03 -2.01 -3.09
C ALA A 203 13.51 -1.78 -3.04
N ALA A 204 13.03 -0.87 -2.18
CA ALA A 204 11.62 -0.48 -2.15
C ALA A 204 11.23 0.29 -3.42
N HIS A 205 12.13 1.12 -3.95
CA HIS A 205 11.91 1.89 -5.18
C HIS A 205 11.70 1.01 -6.41
N ALA A 206 12.28 -0.20 -6.45
CA ALA A 206 12.06 -1.16 -7.55
C ALA A 206 10.57 -1.54 -7.77
N ILE A 207 9.71 -1.28 -6.78
CA ILE A 207 8.26 -1.56 -6.80
C ILE A 207 7.43 -0.29 -7.14
N ASN A 208 8.08 0.87 -7.31
CA ASN A 208 7.45 2.20 -7.30
C ASN A 208 6.22 2.33 -8.21
N ASP A 209 6.27 1.80 -9.43
CA ASP A 209 5.21 1.90 -10.43
C ASP A 209 4.41 0.60 -10.61
N HIS A 210 4.59 -0.38 -9.71
CA HIS A 210 3.86 -1.63 -9.82
C HIS A 210 2.33 -1.40 -9.71
N PRO A 211 1.51 -1.96 -10.63
CA PRO A 211 0.10 -1.62 -10.79
C PRO A 211 -0.83 -2.41 -9.84
N THR A 212 -0.40 -2.73 -8.63
CA THR A 212 -1.27 -3.40 -7.64
C THR A 212 -1.10 -2.79 -6.27
N LEU A 213 -2.19 -2.63 -5.52
CA LEU A 213 -2.11 -2.00 -4.19
C LEU A 213 -1.34 -2.87 -3.19
N ILE A 214 -1.36 -4.19 -3.34
CA ILE A 214 -0.56 -5.10 -2.52
C ILE A 214 0.93 -4.77 -2.66
N SER A 215 1.42 -4.57 -3.88
CA SER A 215 2.81 -4.17 -4.13
C SER A 215 3.12 -2.82 -3.52
N GLN A 216 2.22 -1.84 -3.68
CA GLN A 216 2.40 -0.51 -3.10
C GLN A 216 2.44 -0.54 -1.57
N LEU A 217 1.65 -1.39 -0.92
CA LEU A 217 1.72 -1.60 0.53
C LEU A 217 3.06 -2.21 0.96
N VAL A 218 3.61 -3.16 0.20
CA VAL A 218 4.94 -3.73 0.49
C VAL A 218 6.03 -2.67 0.32
N ARG A 219 5.96 -1.85 -0.74
CA ARG A 219 6.85 -0.70 -0.90
C ARG A 219 6.78 0.25 0.29
N MET A 220 5.59 0.67 0.70
CA MET A 220 5.39 1.56 1.86
C MET A 220 6.00 0.97 3.14
N ALA A 221 5.87 -0.35 3.34
CA ALA A 221 6.52 -1.03 4.46
C ALA A 221 8.05 -0.95 4.39
N GLY A 222 8.65 -1.20 3.22
CA GLY A 222 10.10 -1.07 3.01
C GLY A 222 10.62 0.36 3.25
N VAL A 223 9.90 1.36 2.77
CA VAL A 223 10.20 2.79 3.02
C VAL A 223 10.12 3.11 4.52
N PHE A 224 9.06 2.65 5.20
CA PHE A 224 8.92 2.87 6.63
C PHE A 224 10.04 2.21 7.43
N MET A 225 10.44 0.98 7.06
CA MET A 225 11.60 0.31 7.64
C MET A 225 12.89 1.14 7.45
N ALA A 226 13.14 1.67 6.25
CA ALA A 226 14.31 2.49 6.00
C ALA A 226 14.33 3.78 6.83
N ILE A 227 13.21 4.50 6.91
CA ILE A 227 13.09 5.72 7.73
C ILE A 227 13.38 5.42 9.20
N ALA A 228 12.79 4.33 9.71
CA ALA A 228 12.98 3.84 11.06
C ALA A 228 14.45 3.50 11.38
N GLU A 229 15.20 2.96 10.42
CA GLU A 229 16.63 2.68 10.57
C GLU A 229 17.48 3.95 10.44
N ILE A 230 17.15 4.86 9.54
CA ILE A 230 17.82 6.16 9.41
C ILE A 230 17.68 6.96 10.72
N GLU A 231 16.49 6.99 11.30
CA GLU A 231 16.25 7.64 12.61
C GLU A 231 17.11 7.01 13.71
N ARG A 232 17.17 5.67 13.73
CA ARG A 232 17.99 4.94 14.69
C ARG A 232 19.48 5.25 14.53
N LEU A 233 19.96 5.25 13.29
CA LEU A 233 21.33 5.56 12.92
C LEU A 233 21.73 6.96 13.41
N LEU A 234 20.94 7.99 13.10
CA LEU A 234 21.20 9.36 13.53
C LEU A 234 21.04 9.56 15.04
N GLY A 235 20.24 8.70 15.69
CA GLY A 235 20.13 8.63 17.14
C GLY A 235 21.29 7.93 17.84
N GLN A 236 22.21 7.27 17.12
CA GLN A 236 23.32 6.54 17.73
C GLN A 236 24.69 7.03 17.30
N GLY A 237 24.78 7.75 16.18
CA GLY A 237 26.07 8.12 15.59
C GLY A 237 26.04 9.36 14.73
N VAL A 238 27.16 9.63 14.08
CA VAL A 238 27.32 10.69 13.09
C VAL A 238 27.56 10.03 11.74
N VAL A 239 26.77 10.43 10.74
CA VAL A 239 26.91 9.98 9.34
C VAL A 239 27.62 11.07 8.56
N SER A 240 28.46 10.70 7.60
CA SER A 240 29.15 11.65 6.74
C SER A 240 28.18 12.50 5.90
N GLU A 241 28.61 13.72 5.57
CA GLU A 241 27.81 14.62 4.73
C GLU A 241 27.39 13.99 3.39
N PRO A 242 28.28 13.29 2.63
CA PRO A 242 27.89 12.70 1.36
C PRO A 242 26.80 11.64 1.50
N ASN A 243 26.85 10.83 2.55
CA ASN A 243 25.82 9.81 2.79
C ASN A 243 24.50 10.42 3.27
N LEU A 244 24.54 11.48 4.08
CA LEU A 244 23.34 12.25 4.41
C LEU A 244 22.70 12.87 3.16
N ALA A 245 23.50 13.41 2.24
CA ALA A 245 23.01 13.96 0.98
C ALA A 245 22.33 12.90 0.11
N LYS A 246 22.94 11.70 -0.02
CA LYS A 246 22.35 10.56 -0.75
C LYS A 246 21.04 10.09 -0.13
N LEU A 247 21.00 9.89 1.20
CA LEU A 247 19.78 9.48 1.90
C LEU A 247 18.65 10.51 1.75
N LYS A 248 18.97 11.80 1.88
CA LYS A 248 17.99 12.88 1.65
C LYS A 248 17.44 12.82 0.23
N ALA A 249 18.30 12.74 -0.78
CA ALA A 249 17.88 12.68 -2.17
C ALA A 249 16.98 11.46 -2.46
N ALA A 250 17.31 10.30 -1.90
CA ALA A 250 16.48 9.09 -2.03
C ALA A 250 15.10 9.27 -1.37
N LEU A 251 15.02 9.84 -0.17
CA LEU A 251 13.75 10.13 0.51
C LEU A 251 12.91 11.17 -0.24
N GLU A 252 13.53 12.21 -0.80
CA GLU A 252 12.84 13.22 -1.62
C GLU A 252 12.30 12.61 -2.92
N ARG A 253 13.04 11.70 -3.56
CA ARG A 253 12.55 10.93 -4.70
C ARG A 253 11.33 10.09 -4.32
N GLU A 254 11.37 9.36 -3.21
CA GLU A 254 10.23 8.56 -2.76
C GLU A 254 9.01 9.44 -2.41
N ALA A 255 9.23 10.65 -1.88
CA ALA A 255 8.18 11.61 -1.56
C ALA A 255 7.51 12.19 -2.82
N ALA A 256 8.27 12.39 -3.89
CA ALA A 256 7.77 12.93 -5.16
C ALA A 256 6.89 11.93 -5.94
N ALA A 257 6.98 10.63 -5.66
CA ALA A 257 6.23 9.60 -6.37
C ALA A 257 4.74 9.56 -5.98
N ASN A 258 3.84 9.59 -6.96
CA ASN A 258 2.40 9.38 -6.74
C ASN A 258 2.04 7.88 -6.77
N VAL A 259 2.54 7.16 -5.76
CA VAL A 259 2.36 5.70 -5.66
C VAL A 259 0.92 5.25 -5.50
N LEU A 260 0.09 6.09 -4.88
CA LEU A 260 -1.34 5.82 -4.76
C LEU A 260 -1.96 5.77 -6.15
N HIS A 261 -1.60 6.70 -7.04
CA HIS A 261 -2.14 6.74 -8.39
C HIS A 261 -1.81 5.49 -9.21
N PHE A 262 -0.55 5.03 -9.18
CA PHE A 262 -0.15 3.79 -9.89
C PHE A 262 -0.95 2.58 -9.42
N GLY A 263 -1.10 2.42 -8.10
CA GLY A 263 -1.91 1.36 -7.51
C GLY A 263 -3.39 1.46 -7.92
N MET A 264 -4.01 2.64 -7.84
CA MET A 264 -5.42 2.83 -8.19
C MET A 264 -5.70 2.56 -9.68
N ARG A 265 -4.82 3.07 -10.56
CA ARG A 265 -4.90 2.86 -12.01
C ARG A 265 -4.82 1.36 -12.33
N GLY A 266 -3.90 0.66 -11.69
CA GLY A 266 -3.70 -0.77 -11.86
C GLY A 266 -4.82 -1.66 -11.30
N GLU A 267 -5.36 -1.34 -10.13
CA GLU A 267 -6.54 -2.05 -9.59
C GLU A 267 -7.77 -1.84 -10.47
N ARG A 268 -7.97 -0.63 -11.02
CA ARG A 268 -9.06 -0.37 -11.99
C ARG A 268 -8.91 -1.25 -13.22
N ALA A 269 -7.71 -1.28 -13.79
CA ALA A 269 -7.36 -2.08 -14.96
C ALA A 269 -7.54 -3.58 -14.71
N GLY A 270 -6.99 -4.06 -13.59
CA GLY A 270 -7.04 -5.47 -13.20
C GLY A 270 -8.46 -5.92 -12.85
N GLY A 271 -9.22 -5.05 -12.17
CA GLY A 271 -10.64 -5.23 -11.88
C GLY A 271 -11.46 -5.43 -13.14
N HIS A 272 -11.31 -4.51 -14.09
CA HIS A 272 -11.95 -4.61 -15.39
C HIS A 272 -11.58 -5.91 -16.13
N GLN A 273 -10.29 -6.23 -16.21
CA GLN A 273 -9.80 -7.45 -16.85
C GLN A 273 -10.42 -8.70 -16.20
N MET A 274 -10.48 -8.74 -14.87
CA MET A 274 -11.12 -9.82 -14.11
C MET A 274 -12.61 -9.98 -14.47
N PHE A 275 -13.39 -8.90 -14.46
CA PHE A 275 -14.80 -8.97 -14.83
C PHE A 275 -15.02 -9.43 -16.28
N SER A 276 -14.18 -8.95 -17.21
CA SER A 276 -14.22 -9.35 -18.62
C SER A 276 -13.91 -10.85 -18.77
N SER A 277 -12.86 -11.35 -18.12
CA SER A 277 -12.48 -12.77 -18.15
C SER A 277 -13.55 -13.70 -17.58
N VAL A 278 -14.24 -13.31 -16.50
CA VAL A 278 -15.38 -14.08 -15.96
C VAL A 278 -16.55 -14.08 -16.94
N ARG A 279 -16.87 -12.93 -17.54
CA ARG A 279 -17.97 -12.81 -18.51
C ARG A 279 -17.72 -13.61 -19.79
N GLU A 280 -16.47 -13.71 -20.22
CA GLU A 280 -16.04 -14.50 -21.37
C GLU A 280 -15.88 -16.00 -21.06
N GLY A 281 -16.04 -16.42 -19.80
CA GLY A 281 -15.86 -17.81 -19.38
C GLY A 281 -14.41 -18.29 -19.34
N LYS A 282 -13.44 -17.36 -19.39
CA LYS A 282 -11.99 -17.66 -19.28
C LYS A 282 -11.53 -17.88 -17.85
N ALA A 283 -12.30 -17.39 -16.86
CA ALA A 283 -12.01 -17.55 -15.44
C ALA A 283 -13.28 -17.88 -14.64
N SER A 284 -13.17 -18.71 -13.60
CA SER A 284 -14.27 -18.99 -12.66
C SER A 284 -14.23 -18.05 -11.47
N VAL A 285 -15.38 -17.65 -10.92
CA VAL A 285 -15.47 -16.72 -9.79
C VAL A 285 -14.76 -17.31 -8.55
N SER A 286 -14.96 -18.60 -8.28
CA SER A 286 -14.34 -19.30 -7.14
C SER A 286 -12.81 -19.29 -7.17
N PHE A 287 -12.21 -19.36 -8.35
CA PHE A 287 -10.77 -19.31 -8.54
C PHE A 287 -10.20 -17.91 -8.22
N ILE A 288 -10.97 -16.86 -8.52
CA ILE A 288 -10.57 -15.47 -8.25
C ILE A 288 -10.64 -15.14 -6.77
N PHE A 289 -11.69 -15.59 -6.07
CA PHE A 289 -12.02 -15.13 -4.70
C PHE A 289 -11.60 -16.05 -3.55
N GLY A 290 -10.95 -17.18 -3.81
CA GLY A 290 -10.04 -17.79 -2.82
C GLY A 290 -10.32 -19.22 -2.35
N SER A 291 -11.27 -19.94 -2.93
CA SER A 291 -11.49 -21.37 -2.61
C SER A 291 -10.70 -22.32 -3.51
N GLY A 292 -10.62 -22.04 -4.81
CA GLY A 292 -9.85 -22.84 -5.77
C GLY A 292 -8.32 -22.72 -5.60
N ARG A 293 -7.84 -21.62 -5.02
CA ARG A 293 -6.41 -21.37 -4.74
C ARG A 293 -5.82 -22.23 -3.61
N LYS A 294 -6.66 -22.80 -2.74
CA LYS A 294 -6.20 -23.63 -1.60
C LYS A 294 -6.07 -25.12 -1.94
N GLY A 295 -6.27 -25.51 -3.21
CA GLY A 295 -6.13 -26.91 -3.66
C GLY A 295 -7.18 -27.88 -3.10
N GLY A 296 -8.20 -27.38 -2.40
CA GLY A 296 -9.33 -28.17 -1.89
C GLY A 296 -10.48 -28.24 -2.91
N PRO A 297 -11.39 -29.23 -2.79
CA PRO A 297 -12.58 -29.28 -3.62
C PRO A 297 -13.45 -28.02 -3.40
N PRO A 298 -14.08 -27.47 -4.47
CA PRO A 298 -14.90 -26.27 -4.35
C PRO A 298 -16.06 -26.50 -3.38
N SER A 299 -16.28 -25.54 -2.49
CA SER A 299 -17.39 -25.57 -1.53
C SER A 299 -18.74 -25.45 -2.25
N PHE A 300 -19.83 -25.67 -1.52
CA PHE A 300 -21.17 -25.45 -2.07
C PHE A 300 -21.36 -23.99 -2.54
N GLU A 301 -20.85 -23.04 -1.78
CA GLU A 301 -20.90 -21.61 -2.11
C GLU A 301 -20.14 -21.30 -3.40
N ASP A 302 -18.98 -21.93 -3.62
CA ASP A 302 -18.18 -21.78 -4.83
C ASP A 302 -18.90 -22.29 -6.07
N ARG A 303 -19.54 -23.45 -5.96
CA ARG A 303 -20.35 -24.02 -7.05
C ARG A 303 -21.51 -23.11 -7.40
N VAL A 304 -22.15 -22.49 -6.41
CA VAL A 304 -23.22 -21.51 -6.64
C VAL A 304 -22.69 -20.26 -7.34
N LEU A 305 -21.55 -19.71 -6.90
CA LEU A 305 -20.93 -18.53 -7.52
C LEU A 305 -20.48 -18.79 -8.97
N ASP A 306 -19.91 -19.96 -9.24
CA ASP A 306 -19.48 -20.36 -10.58
C ASP A 306 -20.66 -20.67 -11.51
N THR A 307 -21.77 -21.18 -10.97
CA THR A 307 -23.00 -21.42 -11.74
C THR A 307 -23.74 -20.11 -12.06
N PHE A 308 -23.62 -19.11 -11.18
CA PHE A 308 -24.30 -17.81 -11.30
C PHE A 308 -23.32 -16.63 -11.28
N PRO A 309 -22.41 -16.53 -12.27
CA PRO A 309 -21.40 -15.47 -12.30
C PRO A 309 -22.00 -14.06 -12.40
N GLY A 310 -23.27 -13.95 -12.84
CA GLY A 310 -24.05 -12.72 -12.87
C GLY A 310 -24.15 -11.98 -11.52
N VAL A 311 -24.05 -12.70 -10.39
CA VAL A 311 -24.04 -12.09 -9.04
C VAL A 311 -22.82 -11.20 -8.84
N ILE A 312 -21.71 -11.54 -9.49
CA ILE A 312 -20.46 -10.77 -9.47
C ILE A 312 -20.41 -9.81 -10.64
N THR A 313 -20.60 -10.30 -11.86
CA THR A 313 -20.43 -9.51 -13.08
C THR A 313 -21.46 -8.40 -13.24
N GLY A 314 -22.65 -8.53 -12.64
CA GLY A 314 -23.63 -7.44 -12.56
C GLY A 314 -23.13 -6.20 -11.82
N GLY A 315 -22.13 -6.35 -10.96
CA GLY A 315 -21.49 -5.26 -10.22
C GLY A 315 -20.41 -4.49 -10.97
N HIS A 316 -20.00 -4.95 -12.15
CA HIS A 316 -18.89 -4.37 -12.91
C HIS A 316 -19.03 -2.87 -13.20
N PRO A 317 -20.20 -2.34 -13.65
CA PRO A 317 -20.31 -0.90 -13.95
C PRO A 317 -20.13 -0.01 -12.71
N GLU A 318 -20.64 -0.45 -11.54
CA GLU A 318 -20.49 0.30 -10.29
C GLU A 318 -19.05 0.24 -9.78
N TYR A 319 -18.45 -0.96 -9.80
CA TYR A 319 -17.04 -1.14 -9.46
C TYR A 319 -16.14 -0.24 -10.32
N LEU A 320 -16.29 -0.30 -11.64
CA LEU A 320 -15.43 0.44 -12.56
C LEU A 320 -15.56 1.96 -12.36
N ARG A 321 -16.77 2.44 -12.09
CA ARG A 321 -17.04 3.84 -11.76
C ARG A 321 -16.35 4.29 -10.49
N LEU A 322 -16.50 3.53 -9.39
CA LEU A 322 -15.84 3.82 -8.12
C LEU A 322 -14.32 3.82 -8.27
N MET A 323 -13.77 2.84 -8.99
CA MET A 323 -12.32 2.78 -9.24
C MET A 323 -11.84 3.92 -10.14
N HIS A 324 -12.64 4.37 -11.12
CA HIS A 324 -12.34 5.57 -11.89
C HIS A 324 -12.31 6.82 -11.01
N GLU A 325 -13.35 7.03 -10.19
CA GLU A 325 -13.40 8.15 -9.23
C GLU A 325 -12.20 8.15 -8.28
N MET A 326 -11.81 6.98 -7.74
CA MET A 326 -10.61 6.84 -6.90
C MET A 326 -9.32 7.16 -7.65
N THR A 327 -9.24 6.76 -8.93
CA THR A 327 -8.08 7.05 -9.79
C THR A 327 -7.96 8.56 -10.03
N GLN A 328 -9.07 9.28 -10.24
CA GLN A 328 -9.05 10.74 -10.36
C GLN A 328 -8.72 11.40 -9.02
N ALA A 329 -9.35 10.95 -7.93
CA ALA A 329 -9.08 11.45 -6.58
C ALA A 329 -7.60 11.31 -6.20
N SER A 330 -6.93 10.23 -6.62
CA SER A 330 -5.50 10.02 -6.35
C SER A 330 -4.57 11.07 -6.97
N LYS A 331 -5.04 11.84 -7.95
CA LYS A 331 -4.29 12.94 -8.59
C LYS A 331 -4.50 14.29 -7.88
N LEU A 332 -5.51 14.40 -7.01
CA LEU A 332 -5.85 15.65 -6.34
C LEU A 332 -4.80 16.03 -5.28
N PRO A 333 -4.70 17.34 -4.95
CA PRO A 333 -4.00 17.79 -3.75
C PRO A 333 -4.49 17.05 -2.51
N GLU A 334 -3.63 16.94 -1.50
CA GLU A 334 -3.83 15.98 -0.38
C GLU A 334 -5.14 16.18 0.39
N ARG A 335 -5.55 17.43 0.62
CA ARG A 335 -6.81 17.77 1.29
C ARG A 335 -8.03 17.39 0.46
N GLU A 336 -8.07 17.83 -0.80
CA GLU A 336 -9.15 17.51 -1.74
C GLU A 336 -9.25 16.00 -2.00
N ARG A 337 -8.09 15.33 -2.04
CA ARG A 337 -8.01 13.87 -2.15
C ARG A 337 -8.67 13.20 -0.96
N GLU A 338 -8.36 13.62 0.27
CA GLU A 338 -8.97 13.01 1.47
C GLU A 338 -10.50 13.17 1.46
N GLU A 339 -11.00 14.38 1.19
CA GLU A 339 -12.44 14.66 1.07
C GLU A 339 -13.10 13.76 0.00
N ALA A 340 -12.47 13.63 -1.18
CA ALA A 340 -12.94 12.74 -2.23
C ALA A 340 -12.96 11.25 -1.80
N PHE A 341 -11.93 10.77 -1.09
CA PHE A 341 -11.90 9.39 -0.61
C PHE A 341 -12.95 9.11 0.48
N GLN A 342 -13.27 10.08 1.33
CA GLN A 342 -14.35 9.97 2.32
C GLN A 342 -15.73 9.87 1.65
N ASP A 343 -15.97 10.69 0.62
CA ASP A 343 -17.20 10.63 -0.17
C ASP A 343 -17.35 9.27 -0.88
N ILE A 344 -16.26 8.77 -1.47
CA ILE A 344 -16.24 7.45 -2.10
C ILE A 344 -16.49 6.35 -1.07
N GLU A 345 -15.91 6.44 0.14
CA GLU A 345 -16.18 5.49 1.22
C GLU A 345 -17.66 5.48 1.61
N ALA A 346 -18.31 6.65 1.70
CA ALA A 346 -19.73 6.74 1.95
C ALA A 346 -20.57 6.09 0.84
N LYS A 347 -20.15 6.21 -0.44
CA LYS A 347 -20.78 5.50 -1.58
C LYS A 347 -20.63 3.99 -1.43
N ILE A 348 -19.44 3.50 -1.10
CA ILE A 348 -19.16 2.06 -0.90
C ILE A 348 -20.03 1.48 0.23
N ARG A 349 -20.12 2.17 1.37
CA ARG A 349 -20.95 1.72 2.51
C ARG A 349 -22.44 1.60 2.14
N LYS A 350 -22.93 2.47 1.26
CA LYS A 350 -24.32 2.45 0.76
C LYS A 350 -24.55 1.45 -0.38
N SER A 351 -23.49 0.98 -1.04
CA SER A 351 -23.59 0.03 -2.15
C SER A 351 -24.27 -1.27 -1.71
N LYS A 352 -25.11 -1.83 -2.57
CA LYS A 352 -25.72 -3.15 -2.37
C LYS A 352 -25.02 -4.24 -3.19
N THR A 353 -24.02 -3.86 -3.99
CA THR A 353 -23.32 -4.75 -4.91
C THR A 353 -22.28 -5.57 -4.16
N PHE A 354 -22.40 -6.90 -4.24
CA PHE A 354 -21.51 -7.81 -3.52
C PHE A 354 -20.04 -7.62 -3.91
N ALA A 355 -19.74 -7.49 -5.21
CA ALA A 355 -18.37 -7.29 -5.68
C ALA A 355 -17.74 -5.99 -5.17
N VAL A 356 -18.52 -4.90 -5.05
CA VAL A 356 -18.05 -3.62 -4.49
C VAL A 356 -17.70 -3.76 -3.01
N LYS A 357 -18.57 -4.42 -2.22
CA LYS A 357 -18.31 -4.66 -0.79
C LYS A 357 -17.10 -5.55 -0.54
N LEU A 358 -16.79 -6.45 -1.48
CA LEU A 358 -15.68 -7.38 -1.35
C LEU A 358 -14.34 -6.75 -1.77
N LEU A 359 -14.30 -6.05 -2.91
CA LEU A 359 -13.05 -5.62 -3.54
C LEU A 359 -12.56 -4.24 -3.12
N VAL A 360 -13.47 -3.34 -2.75
CA VAL A 360 -13.16 -1.90 -2.65
C VAL A 360 -12.75 -1.42 -1.24
N PRO A 361 -13.21 -1.98 -0.10
CA PRO A 361 -12.89 -1.43 1.23
C PRO A 361 -11.39 -1.35 1.59
N ALA A 362 -10.55 -2.24 1.04
CA ALA A 362 -9.11 -2.21 1.29
C ALA A 362 -8.44 -0.95 0.72
N VAL A 363 -9.03 -0.36 -0.32
CA VAL A 363 -8.46 0.73 -1.11
C VAL A 363 -8.37 2.04 -0.31
N VAL A 364 -9.37 2.34 0.51
CA VAL A 364 -9.37 3.54 1.39
C VAL A 364 -8.24 3.46 2.42
N LYS A 365 -8.01 2.29 3.02
CA LYS A 365 -6.90 2.07 3.97
C LYS A 365 -5.54 2.28 3.32
N VAL A 366 -5.40 2.00 2.02
CA VAL A 366 -4.16 2.25 1.28
C VAL A 366 -3.95 3.76 1.07
N SER A 367 -5.02 4.53 0.86
CA SER A 367 -4.94 6.00 0.82
C SER A 367 -4.42 6.58 2.14
N GLU A 368 -4.97 6.16 3.27
CA GLU A 368 -4.50 6.55 4.61
C GLU A 368 -3.03 6.13 4.84
N ALA A 369 -2.66 4.92 4.42
CA ALA A 369 -1.28 4.46 4.50
C ALA A 369 -0.32 5.27 3.63
N SER A 370 -0.76 5.70 2.45
CA SER A 370 -0.01 6.58 1.55
C SER A 370 0.24 7.95 2.19
N GLN A 371 -0.80 8.57 2.76
CA GLN A 371 -0.69 9.86 3.47
C GLN A 371 0.27 9.78 4.66
N ARG A 372 0.16 8.72 5.49
CA ARG A 372 1.11 8.46 6.58
C ARG A 372 2.54 8.30 6.07
N THR A 373 2.74 7.58 4.97
CA THR A 373 4.07 7.38 4.36
C THR A 373 4.66 8.71 3.89
N GLN A 374 3.86 9.57 3.26
CA GLN A 374 4.26 10.92 2.86
C GLN A 374 4.69 11.78 4.06
N ALA A 375 3.97 11.70 5.19
CA ALA A 375 4.30 12.44 6.40
C ALA A 375 5.68 12.03 6.93
N HIS A 376 5.96 10.72 6.99
CA HIS A 376 7.27 10.21 7.39
C HIS A 376 8.39 10.58 6.41
N LEU A 377 8.16 10.48 5.11
CA LEU A 377 9.16 10.83 4.08
C LEU A 377 9.58 12.30 4.14
N ARG A 378 8.60 13.21 4.22
CA ARG A 378 8.86 14.65 4.34
C ARG A 378 9.52 14.98 5.68
N SER A 379 9.10 14.31 6.76
CA SER A 379 9.73 14.49 8.08
C SER A 379 11.19 14.01 8.08
N ALA A 380 11.47 12.83 7.54
CA ALA A 380 12.81 12.25 7.49
C ALA A 380 13.78 13.07 6.62
N SER A 381 13.35 13.49 5.43
CA SER A 381 14.17 14.34 4.55
C SER A 381 14.47 15.70 5.18
N THR A 382 13.48 16.31 5.85
CA THR A 382 13.66 17.56 6.61
C THR A 382 14.60 17.37 7.81
N ALA A 383 14.48 16.26 8.55
CA ALA A 383 15.35 15.94 9.66
C ALA A 383 16.82 15.74 9.21
N ILE A 384 17.05 15.07 8.08
CA ILE A 384 18.41 14.95 7.52
C ILE A 384 18.94 16.33 7.09
N ALA A 385 18.11 17.20 6.52
CA ALA A 385 18.51 18.58 6.24
C ALA A 385 18.91 19.33 7.51
N ALA A 386 18.18 19.14 8.62
CA ALA A 386 18.54 19.70 9.92
C ALA A 386 19.84 19.12 10.50
N GLU A 387 20.11 17.82 10.36
CA GLU A 387 21.38 17.22 10.79
C GLU A 387 22.55 17.76 9.94
N ARG A 388 22.38 17.92 8.63
CA ARG A 388 23.38 18.57 7.75
C ARG A 388 23.65 20.02 8.17
N TYR A 389 22.60 20.77 8.52
CA TYR A 389 22.73 22.12 9.09
C TYR A 389 23.57 22.10 10.38
N ARG A 390 23.25 21.18 11.30
CA ARG A 390 23.97 21.04 12.57
C ARG A 390 25.43 20.68 12.38
N LEU A 391 25.76 19.81 11.41
CA LEU A 391 27.16 19.49 11.10
C LEU A 391 27.94 20.71 10.61
N LYS A 392 27.31 21.59 9.81
CA LYS A 392 27.94 22.80 9.27
C LYS A 392 28.02 23.96 10.28
N LYS A 393 27.01 24.11 11.14
CA LYS A 393 26.83 25.29 12.01
C LYS A 393 27.02 25.00 13.50
N HIS A 394 27.21 23.73 13.87
CA HIS A 394 27.33 23.25 15.25
C HIS A 394 26.15 23.56 16.17
N LYS A 395 24.98 23.92 15.61
CA LYS A 395 23.72 24.16 16.31
C LYS A 395 22.54 23.70 15.47
N TRP A 396 21.42 23.39 16.10
CA TRP A 396 20.16 23.13 15.39
C TRP A 396 19.63 24.43 14.76
N PRO A 397 18.87 24.33 13.65
CA PRO A 397 18.15 25.49 13.13
C PRO A 397 17.11 25.95 14.16
N ALA A 398 16.91 27.27 14.27
CA ALA A 398 15.88 27.83 15.15
C ALA A 398 14.48 27.62 14.56
N ALA A 399 14.37 27.64 13.23
CA ALA A 399 13.16 27.33 12.49
C ALA A 399 13.46 26.61 11.17
N LEU A 400 12.46 25.96 10.57
CA LEU A 400 12.63 25.31 9.25
C LEU A 400 13.05 26.29 8.14
N GLN A 401 12.74 27.58 8.29
CA GLN A 401 13.17 28.61 7.34
C GLN A 401 14.70 28.72 7.26
N ASP A 402 15.44 28.43 8.33
CA ASP A 402 16.91 28.43 8.31
C ASP A 402 17.47 27.37 7.34
N LEU A 403 16.76 26.25 7.18
CA LEU A 403 17.14 25.19 6.23
C LEU A 403 16.91 25.61 4.78
N VAL A 404 15.87 26.40 4.53
CA VAL A 404 15.61 26.99 3.20
C VAL A 404 16.66 28.05 2.89
N ASN A 405 16.95 28.93 3.85
CA ASN A 405 17.94 30.01 3.68
C ASN A 405 19.36 29.47 3.40
N GLU A 406 19.73 28.33 4.00
CA GLU A 406 21.01 27.65 3.72
C GLU A 406 20.98 26.77 2.45
N GLY A 407 19.86 26.71 1.73
CA GLY A 407 19.71 25.89 0.52
C GLY A 407 19.70 24.39 0.77
N LEU A 408 19.45 23.95 2.02
CA LEU A 408 19.33 22.54 2.38
C LEU A 408 17.93 21.99 2.06
N LEU A 409 16.92 22.87 2.04
CA LEU A 409 15.58 22.61 1.53
C LEU A 409 15.23 23.62 0.44
N LYS A 410 14.46 23.20 -0.57
CA LYS A 410 13.94 24.10 -1.61
C LYS A 410 12.83 25.01 -1.05
N GLU A 411 11.94 24.43 -0.26
CA GLU A 411 10.84 25.09 0.43
C GLU A 411 10.52 24.28 1.70
N ILE A 412 9.71 24.86 2.60
CA ILE A 412 9.26 24.12 3.80
C ILE A 412 8.21 23.09 3.37
N PRO A 413 8.45 21.78 3.58
CA PRO A 413 7.48 20.76 3.18
C PRO A 413 6.16 20.92 3.93
N LYS A 414 5.07 20.67 3.22
CA LYS A 414 3.72 20.68 3.80
C LYS A 414 3.45 19.37 4.53
N ASP A 415 2.73 19.45 5.63
CA ASP A 415 2.15 18.35 6.36
C ASP A 415 0.99 17.74 5.55
N PRO A 416 1.05 16.43 5.22
CA PRO A 416 -0.04 15.77 4.50
C PRO A 416 -1.38 15.74 5.23
N SER A 417 -1.39 15.92 6.56
CA SER A 417 -2.60 15.83 7.38
C SER A 417 -3.48 17.08 7.34
N ASP A 418 -2.88 18.26 7.21
CA ASP A 418 -3.61 19.54 7.24
C ASP A 418 -3.19 20.55 6.17
N GLY A 419 -2.17 20.25 5.37
CA GLY A 419 -1.66 21.09 4.30
C GLY A 419 -0.84 22.30 4.77
N GLN A 420 -0.61 22.47 6.07
CA GLN A 420 0.23 23.53 6.63
C GLN A 420 1.71 23.13 6.59
N ALA A 421 2.63 23.99 7.04
CA ALA A 421 4.04 23.62 7.17
C ALA A 421 4.22 22.49 8.20
N LEU A 422 5.18 21.57 7.96
CA LEU A 422 5.62 20.63 8.99
C LEU A 422 6.03 21.36 10.27
N ARG A 423 5.79 20.72 11.41
CA ARG A 423 6.05 21.29 12.72
C ARG A 423 7.50 21.03 13.09
N TRP A 424 8.13 22.02 13.70
CA TRP A 424 9.50 21.95 14.18
C TRP A 424 9.56 22.37 15.64
N LYS A 425 10.31 21.63 16.45
CA LYS A 425 10.61 22.02 17.82
C LYS A 425 11.99 21.53 18.24
N LEU A 426 12.62 22.27 19.14
CA LEU A 426 13.76 21.76 19.92
C LEU A 426 13.23 20.89 21.05
N THR A 427 13.91 19.79 21.33
CA THR A 427 13.50 18.85 22.39
C THR A 427 14.23 19.17 23.70
N PRO A 428 13.65 18.85 24.87
CA PRO A 428 14.27 19.15 26.17
C PRO A 428 15.66 18.51 26.37
N ASN A 429 15.95 17.40 25.67
CA ASN A 429 17.24 16.72 25.68
C ASN A 429 18.29 17.38 24.75
N GLY A 430 18.05 18.62 24.27
CA GLY A 430 18.94 19.37 23.39
C GLY A 430 18.94 18.91 21.93
N GLY A 431 18.06 17.97 21.59
CA GLY A 431 17.81 17.52 20.22
C GLY A 431 16.84 18.43 19.47
N ALA A 432 16.25 17.87 18.42
CA ALA A 432 15.19 18.52 17.67
C ALA A 432 14.22 17.49 17.10
N MET A 433 13.04 17.96 16.69
CA MET A 433 11.99 17.11 16.17
C MET A 433 11.26 17.81 15.03
N VAL A 434 10.97 17.04 13.99
CA VAL A 434 10.07 17.45 12.93
C VAL A 434 8.91 16.47 12.85
N TYR A 435 7.68 16.99 12.72
CA TYR A 435 6.50 16.15 12.75
C TYR A 435 5.32 16.74 11.98
N SER A 436 4.42 15.83 11.64
CA SER A 436 3.07 16.02 11.13
C SER A 436 2.08 15.69 12.25
N ILE A 437 0.94 16.38 12.28
CA ILE A 437 -0.12 16.20 13.31
C ILE A 437 -0.86 14.86 13.19
N GLY A 438 -0.41 13.96 12.29
CA GLY A 438 -0.90 12.61 12.25
C GLY A 438 -2.34 12.49 11.78
N ARG A 439 -2.97 11.36 12.12
CA ARG A 439 -4.28 10.97 11.57
C ARG A 439 -5.46 11.67 12.23
N ASP A 440 -5.35 12.01 13.51
CA ASP A 440 -6.44 12.63 14.26
C ASP A 440 -6.61 14.13 13.96
N LYS A 441 -5.64 14.72 13.24
CA LYS A 441 -5.59 16.14 12.85
C LYS A 441 -5.57 17.07 14.06
N VAL A 442 -5.07 16.58 15.19
CA VAL A 442 -4.86 17.36 16.40
C VAL A 442 -3.36 17.45 16.59
N ASP A 443 -2.86 18.66 16.84
CA ASP A 443 -1.45 18.82 17.21
C ASP A 443 -1.25 18.27 18.63
N ASN A 444 -0.65 17.08 18.73
CA ASN A 444 -0.34 16.44 20.00
C ASN A 444 1.07 16.79 20.49
N GLY A 445 1.62 17.90 19.98
CA GLY A 445 2.90 18.44 20.39
C GLY A 445 4.08 17.56 20.00
N GLY A 446 3.97 16.73 18.96
CA GLY A 446 5.00 15.79 18.53
C GLY A 446 5.05 14.52 19.38
N ASN A 447 3.90 13.96 19.76
CA ASN A 447 3.83 12.68 20.46
C ASN A 447 4.09 11.52 19.48
N LEU A 448 5.36 11.13 19.33
CA LEU A 448 5.79 10.10 18.37
C LEU A 448 5.73 8.67 18.91
N THR A 449 4.78 8.33 19.79
CA THR A 449 4.71 6.98 20.39
C THR A 449 4.68 5.89 19.29
N ARG A 450 5.77 5.13 19.17
CA ARG A 450 6.03 4.24 18.02
C ARG A 450 5.35 2.87 18.09
N GLY A 451 4.74 2.53 19.24
CA GLY A 451 4.15 1.21 19.49
C GLY A 451 2.82 0.97 18.76
N ASN A 452 2.04 2.03 18.52
CA ASN A 452 0.81 1.94 17.75
C ASN A 452 0.46 3.29 17.09
N LEU A 453 0.77 3.40 15.79
CA LEU A 453 0.56 4.62 14.99
C LEU A 453 -0.90 4.91 14.64
N TYR A 454 -1.84 4.06 15.08
CA TYR A 454 -3.27 4.20 14.82
C TYR A 454 -4.06 4.70 16.03
N LEU A 455 -3.41 4.88 17.18
CA LEU A 455 -4.04 5.49 18.35
C LEU A 455 -4.26 6.99 18.10
N ALA A 456 -5.35 7.53 18.65
CA ALA A 456 -5.52 8.96 18.77
C ALA A 456 -4.43 9.54 19.68
N GLY A 457 -4.05 10.79 19.43
CA GLY A 457 -2.99 11.46 20.17
C GLY A 457 -1.58 11.21 19.64
N ILE A 458 -1.43 10.53 18.49
CA ILE A 458 -0.14 10.14 17.92
C ILE A 458 0.17 10.93 16.64
N ASP A 459 1.28 11.65 16.69
CA ASP A 459 1.83 12.42 15.59
C ASP A 459 2.82 11.57 14.77
N TYR A 460 3.05 11.96 13.51
CA TYR A 460 3.99 11.29 12.62
C TYR A 460 5.22 12.14 12.41
N GLY A 461 6.39 11.66 12.80
CA GLY A 461 7.59 12.49 12.71
C GLY A 461 8.88 11.75 12.81
N PHE A 462 9.94 12.52 13.01
CA PHE A 462 11.32 12.10 13.10
C PHE A 462 12.01 12.92 14.20
N GLU A 463 12.64 12.24 15.14
CA GLU A 463 13.39 12.86 16.23
C GLU A 463 14.90 12.82 15.93
N LEU A 464 15.61 13.84 16.39
CA LEU A 464 17.05 13.99 16.30
C LEU A 464 17.61 14.27 17.68
N TRP A 465 18.79 13.73 17.97
CA TRP A 465 19.41 13.82 19.30
C TRP A 465 20.71 14.61 19.25
N ALA A 466 20.92 15.43 20.29
CA ALA A 466 22.22 16.04 20.55
C ALA A 466 23.30 14.96 20.73
N PRO A 467 24.57 15.24 20.38
CA PRO A 467 25.64 14.24 20.50
C PRO A 467 25.71 13.51 21.86
N PRO A 468 25.53 14.17 23.03
CA PRO A 468 25.54 13.47 24.32
C PRO A 468 24.35 12.53 24.56
N ALA A 469 23.24 12.72 23.86
CA ALA A 469 22.03 11.90 23.98
C ALA A 469 21.98 10.75 22.95
N ARG A 470 23.02 10.62 22.09
CA ARG A 470 23.10 9.55 21.10
C ARG A 470 23.60 8.25 21.72
N GLY A 471 22.95 7.15 21.38
CA GLY A 471 23.29 5.82 21.92
C GLY A 471 22.77 5.56 23.33
N VAL A 472 22.16 6.56 23.98
CA VAL A 472 21.70 6.49 25.37
C VAL A 472 20.17 6.44 25.38
N PRO A 473 19.52 5.51 26.10
CA PRO A 473 18.07 5.55 26.25
C PRO A 473 17.62 6.86 26.91
N PRO A 474 16.42 7.38 26.59
CA PRO A 474 15.88 8.52 27.31
C PRO A 474 15.79 8.18 28.80
N ALA A 475 16.00 9.19 29.66
CA ALA A 475 15.73 9.02 31.09
C ALA A 475 14.29 8.52 31.26
N GLU A 476 14.09 7.50 32.10
CA GLU A 476 12.75 6.98 32.38
C GLU A 476 11.86 8.16 32.76
N ALA A 477 10.80 8.41 31.99
CA ALA A 477 9.81 9.38 32.37
C ALA A 477 9.25 8.94 33.73
N GLU A 478 9.32 9.81 34.75
CA GLU A 478 8.59 9.60 36.00
C GLU A 478 7.16 9.22 35.62
N LYS A 479 6.77 7.98 35.96
CA LYS A 479 5.39 7.55 35.76
C LYS A 479 4.52 8.60 36.44
N PRO A 480 3.54 9.22 35.75
CA PRO A 480 2.61 10.11 36.44
C PRO A 480 1.98 9.29 37.56
N GLY A 481 2.10 9.79 38.79
CA GLY A 481 1.63 9.11 40.00
C GLY A 481 0.18 8.66 39.85
N ASN A 482 -0.08 7.44 40.33
CA ASN A 482 -1.40 6.79 40.38
C ASN A 482 -2.54 7.70 40.83
#